data_AF-A0A958AJG7-F1
#
_entry.id   AF-A0A958AJG7-F1
#
_cell.length_a   1.000
_cell.length_b   1.000
_cell.length_c   1.000
_cell.angle_alpha   90.00
_cell.angle_beta   90.00
_cell.angle_gamma   90.00
#
_symmetry.space_group_name_H-M   'P 1'
#
loop_
_entity.id
_entity.type
_entity.pdbx_description
1 polymer ?
#
loop_
_entity_poly.entity_id
_entity_poly.type
_entity_poly.pdbx_seq_one_letter_code
_entity_poly.pdbx_strand_id
1 'polypeptide(L)' 'VTVGMVVGLVAAGVSNEEILEAYPYLEAEDIQQALEYAAWRAQEFELPLVAA' A
#
# COMPACT_ATOMS: atom_id res chain seq x y z
N VAL A 1 10.30 1.87 -7.08
CA VAL A 1 9.43 1.14 -6.14
C VAL A 1 7.97 1.30 -6.59
N THR A 2 7.18 0.23 -6.60
CA THR A 2 5.72 0.29 -6.86
C THR A 2 4.96 0.04 -5.57
N VAL A 3 3.69 0.46 -5.49
CA VAL A 3 2.81 0.18 -4.34
C VAL A 3 2.77 -1.31 -4.02
N GLY A 4 2.56 -2.16 -5.03
CA GLY A 4 2.48 -3.62 -4.82
C GLY A 4 3.78 -4.21 -4.22
N MET A 5 4.93 -3.64 -4.57
CA MET A 5 6.21 -4.05 -3.99
C MET A 5 6.30 -3.69 -2.50
N VAL A 6 5.92 -2.46 -2.12
CA VAL A 6 5.88 -2.02 -0.72
C VAL A 6 4.95 -2.92 0.11
N VAL A 7 3.74 -3.16 -0.39
CA VAL A 7 2.76 -4.05 0.26
C VAL A 7 3.33 -5.46 0.43
N GLY A 8 4.02 -5.99 -0.59
CA GLY A 8 4.65 -7.31 -0.52
C GLY A 8 5.75 -7.41 0.53
N LEU A 9 6.61 -6.38 0.64
CA LEU A 9 7.68 -6.31 1.64
C LEU A 9 7.11 -6.24 3.06
N VAL A 10 6.12 -5.38 3.28
CA VAL A 10 5.43 -5.26 4.58
C VAL A 10 4.72 -6.57 4.94
N ALA A 11 4.04 -7.22 3.99
CA ALA A 11 3.41 -8.52 4.21
C ALA A 11 4.42 -9.65 4.50
N ALA A 12 5.66 -9.54 4.00
CA ALA A 12 6.76 -10.44 4.32
C ALA A 12 7.42 -10.15 5.69
N GLY A 13 6.97 -9.12 6.41
CA GLY A 13 7.47 -8.74 7.74
C GLY A 13 8.75 -7.90 7.71
N VAL A 14 9.13 -7.35 6.55
CA VAL A 14 10.25 -6.40 6.46
C VAL A 14 9.83 -5.10 7.16
N SER A 15 10.69 -4.60 8.05
CA SER A 15 10.43 -3.36 8.79
C SER A 15 10.50 -2.13 7.89
N ASN A 16 9.83 -1.05 8.28
CA ASN A 16 9.88 0.19 7.53
C ASN A 16 11.31 0.76 7.49
N GLU A 17 12.10 0.61 8.56
CA GLU A 17 13.51 1.02 8.57
C GLU A 17 14.33 0.26 7.52
N GLU A 18 14.19 -1.07 7.43
CA GLU A 18 14.89 -1.88 6.44
C GLU A 18 14.47 -1.53 5.00
N ILE A 19 13.20 -1.19 4.77
CA ILE A 19 12.71 -0.75 3.45
C ILE A 19 13.35 0.60 3.07
N LEU A 20 13.43 1.56 3.99
CA LEU A 20 14.04 2.87 3.75
C LEU A 20 15.55 2.77 3.55
N GLU A 21 16.23 1.86 4.25
CA GLU A 21 17.66 1.59 4.03
C GLU A 21 17.91 1.00 2.63
N ALA A 22 17.06 0.06 2.19
CA ALA A 22 17.16 -0.55 0.87
C ALA A 22 16.79 0.40 -0.27
N TYR A 23 15.94 1.40 -0.01
CA TYR A 23 15.48 2.39 -0.98
C TYR A 23 15.64 3.83 -0.43
N PRO A 24 16.87 4.38 -0.36
CA PRO A 24 17.14 5.66 0.33
C PRO A 24 16.48 6.90 -0.27
N TYR A 25 15.84 6.77 -1.43
CA TYR A 25 15.08 7.84 -2.07
C TYR A 25 13.62 7.89 -1.63
N LEU A 26 13.17 6.91 -0.84
CA LEU A 26 11.84 6.91 -0.24
C LEU A 26 11.85 7.65 1.08
N GLU A 27 10.73 8.30 1.38
CA GLU A 27 10.41 8.85 2.69
C GLU A 27 9.48 7.90 3.43
N ALA A 28 9.40 8.01 4.77
CA ALA A 28 8.52 7.16 5.57
C ALA A 28 7.04 7.33 5.16
N GLU A 29 6.69 8.54 4.76
CA GLU A 29 5.40 8.95 4.24
C GLU A 29 5.04 8.22 2.92
N ASP A 30 6.02 7.83 2.10
CA ASP A 30 5.76 7.08 0.86
C ASP A 30 5.25 5.67 1.16
N ILE A 31 5.79 5.03 2.21
CA ILE A 31 5.33 3.71 2.67
C ILE A 31 3.89 3.83 3.17
N GLN A 32 3.60 4.85 3.98
CA GLN A 32 2.25 5.10 4.48
C GLN A 32 1.26 5.32 3.32
N GLN A 33 1.59 6.21 2.38
CA GLN A 33 0.76 6.50 1.22
C GLN A 33 0.51 5.27 0.34
N ALA A 34 1.53 4.41 0.16
CA ALA A 34 1.37 3.15 -0.58
C ALA A 34 0.38 2.20 0.13
N LEU A 35 0.45 2.09 1.46
CA LEU A 35 -0.47 1.24 2.22
C LEU A 35 -1.89 1.81 2.23
N GLU A 36 -2.05 3.13 2.36
CA GLU A 36 -3.36 3.81 2.26
C GLU A 36 -3.99 3.59 0.88
N TYR A 37 -3.21 3.77 -0.19
CA TYR A 37 -3.68 3.48 -1.54
C TYR A 37 -4.07 2.00 -1.70
N ALA A 38 -3.27 1.07 -1.19
CA ALA A 38 -3.58 -0.35 -1.26
C ALA A 38 -4.86 -0.71 -0.50
N ALA A 39 -5.06 -0.14 0.69
CA ALA A 39 -6.27 -0.31 1.48
C ALA A 39 -7.50 0.25 0.75
N TRP A 40 -7.41 1.46 0.20
CA TRP A 40 -8.48 2.05 -0.61
C TRP A 40 -8.81 1.21 -1.84
N ARG A 41 -7.80 0.68 -2.54
CA ARG A 41 -8.00 -0.19 -3.73
C ARG A 41 -8.64 -1.53 -3.39
N ALA A 42 -8.36 -2.07 -2.21
CA ALA A 42 -8.93 -3.33 -1.72
C ALA A 42 -10.30 -3.14 -1.06
N GLN A 43 -10.72 -1.90 -0.85
CA GLN A 43 -12.01 -1.60 -0.26
C GLN A 43 -13.13 -1.91 -1.27
N GLU A 44 -13.98 -2.85 -0.90
CA GLU A 44 -15.24 -3.09 -1.59
C GLU A 44 -16.30 -2.11 -1.09
N PHE A 45 -17.20 -1.71 -1.99
CA PHE A 45 -18.39 -0.94 -1.64
C PHE A 45 -19.60 -1.51 -2.36
N GLU A 46 -20.72 -1.58 -1.64
CA GLU A 46 -21.99 -2.04 -2.22
C GLU A 46 -22.60 -0.92 -3.08
N LEU A 47 -22.87 -1.22 -4.34
CA LEU A 47 -23.65 -0.35 -5.22
C LEU A 47 -25.10 -0.83 -5.24
N PRO A 48 -26.08 0.00 -4.87
CA PRO A 48 -27.48 -0.37 -5.01
C PRO A 48 -27.81 -0.56 -6.50
N LEU A 49 -28.27 -1.76 -6.86
CA LEU A 49 -28.74 -2.06 -8.20
C LEU A 49 -30.15 -1.47 -8.37
N VAL A 50 -30.29 -0.51 -9.26
CA VAL A 50 -31.61 0.02 -9.65
C VAL A 50 -32.16 -0.86 -10.76
N ALA A 51 -33.34 -1.46 -10.54
CA ALA A 51 -34.03 -2.23 -11.57
C ALA A 51 -34.48 -1.31 -12.73
N ALA A 52 -34.29 -1.77 -13.96
CA ALA A 52 -34.67 -1.07 -15.19
C ALA A 52 -36.18 -1.07 -15.43
#